data_AF-A0A959LHS4-F1
#
_entry.id   AF-A0A959LHS4-F1
#
_cell.length_a   1.000
_cell.length_b   1.000
_cell.length_c   1.000
_cell.angle_alpha   90.00
_cell.angle_beta   90.00
_cell.angle_gamma   90.00
#
_symmetry.space_group_name_H-M   'P 1'
#
loop_
_entity.id
_entity.type
_entity.pdbx_description
1 polymer ?
#
loop_
_entity_poly.entity_id
_entity_poly.type
_entity_poly.pdbx_seq_one_letter_code
_entity_poly.pdbx_strand_id
1 'polypeptide(L)'
;MLLQHRYTHIPKAGNETLKLTTWDAFGYYMYLPSVVIYDDYKELNWLPQKEEQYHLTGGGLYQAGKAKNGNYVYKYLGGVALLESPFFVVAHRLAPYLGYSQDGFSAPYQYAIAIAALFYAFLGIFVLRRVLKEYFDDGIVAITILLLCLATNFIQYVAVDAAMSHVYIFPLYSLVLYTTMRWHQRPSAFIAAATGYIIGLATICRPTEAVMLFIPLLWNTYNKDIAKAKWRMVKANRPHVVAAIVGGVAGILPQLIYWHSASGQWIYDVGSAWDFLTPHLQVLVGWEKGWLIYTPVTIFFIAGLFYLKKYPLRNSVLWFCILNIYIIIAWRDWHYGGSYSTRALVQSYPVFAFALAAFVQHIRTSSWRWLFYIAGCYLIGLNLFQLEQYAKTIIHYRDMNRLYYGAVYLDTDPTPLDMSLLDNDEVLHNESGYNTTVLAQADEETPVKLVEGEKGIICKKTLHTDNAQDTWIKAKCSVKVKDGFWEGYLNIQLQKGDSVKTARARLANPISRNQQWNSYELHMHVPDYFSDGTVTVFLNRDISTFDADIRNAEIILLTE
;
A
#
# COMPACT_ATOMS: atom_id res chain seq x y z
N MET A 1 -7.19 10.21 11.07
CA MET A 1 -7.00 11.33 10.12
C MET A 1 -6.65 10.89 8.68
N LEU A 2 -6.00 9.72 8.49
CA LEU A 2 -5.34 9.30 7.25
C LEU A 2 -6.23 9.04 6.01
N LEU A 3 -7.54 8.72 6.16
CA LEU A 3 -8.37 8.26 5.02
C LEU A 3 -9.71 8.92 4.83
N GLN A 4 -10.32 9.52 5.87
CA GLN A 4 -11.44 10.43 5.63
C GLN A 4 -11.02 11.59 4.71
N HIS A 5 -9.72 11.90 4.64
CA HIS A 5 -9.12 12.86 3.70
C HIS A 5 -8.72 12.30 2.33
N ARG A 6 -8.47 10.99 2.18
CA ARG A 6 -8.11 10.41 0.86
C ARG A 6 -9.33 10.18 -0.03
N TYR A 7 -10.52 9.99 0.55
CA TYR A 7 -11.72 9.56 -0.17
C TYR A 7 -12.87 10.57 -0.28
N THR A 8 -12.65 11.80 0.16
CA THR A 8 -13.49 12.92 -0.30
C THR A 8 -13.16 13.28 -1.77
N HIS A 9 -12.02 12.85 -2.34
CA HIS A 9 -11.49 13.36 -3.62
C HIS A 9 -11.66 12.52 -4.90
N ILE A 10 -12.54 11.51 -4.96
CA ILE A 10 -13.23 11.24 -6.23
C ILE A 10 -14.43 12.21 -6.22
N PRO A 11 -14.39 13.32 -6.99
CA PRO A 11 -15.42 14.34 -6.88
C PRO A 11 -16.78 13.71 -7.14
N LYS A 12 -17.59 13.57 -6.08
CA LYS A 12 -19.03 13.51 -6.21
C LYS A 12 -19.44 14.84 -6.81
N ALA A 13 -19.71 14.86 -8.11
CA ALA A 13 -20.31 15.98 -8.84
C ALA A 13 -19.94 17.38 -8.27
N GLY A 14 -18.72 17.85 -8.55
CA GLY A 14 -18.47 19.29 -8.75
C GLY A 14 -17.97 20.15 -7.60
N ASN A 15 -17.72 19.65 -6.38
CA ASN A 15 -17.29 20.53 -5.27
C ASN A 15 -15.91 20.26 -4.64
N GLU A 16 -15.16 19.25 -5.10
CA GLU A 16 -13.86 18.91 -4.50
C GLU A 16 -12.71 18.89 -5.51
N THR A 17 -11.59 19.50 -5.13
CA THR A 17 -10.38 19.60 -5.95
C THR A 17 -9.54 18.32 -5.86
N LEU A 18 -9.10 17.78 -6.99
CA LEU A 18 -8.14 16.67 -7.06
C LEU A 18 -6.86 17.01 -6.26
N LYS A 19 -6.43 16.13 -5.35
CA LYS A 19 -5.18 16.26 -4.59
C LYS A 19 -4.37 14.96 -4.66
N LEU A 20 -3.28 14.96 -5.42
CA LEU A 20 -2.39 13.81 -5.60
C LEU A 20 -1.03 13.99 -4.90
N THR A 21 -0.54 15.22 -4.79
CA THR A 21 0.82 15.50 -4.30
C THR A 21 0.89 15.71 -2.78
N THR A 22 0.31 14.79 -2.00
CA THR A 22 0.27 14.84 -0.53
C THR A 22 0.94 13.60 0.09
N TRP A 23 1.24 13.62 1.40
CA TRP A 23 1.83 12.47 2.12
C TRP A 23 3.15 11.98 1.49
N ASP A 24 3.26 10.68 1.18
CA ASP A 24 4.44 10.10 0.54
C ASP A 24 4.68 10.69 -0.86
N ALA A 25 3.61 10.96 -1.61
CA ALA A 25 3.69 11.56 -2.94
C ALA A 25 4.26 12.97 -2.90
N PHE A 26 3.95 13.75 -1.85
CA PHE A 26 4.57 15.05 -1.63
C PHE A 26 6.10 14.95 -1.55
N GLY A 27 6.63 13.93 -0.87
CA GLY A 27 8.08 13.75 -0.74
C GLY A 27 8.79 13.48 -2.08
N TYR A 28 8.15 12.74 -2.99
CA TYR A 28 8.67 12.55 -4.35
C TYR A 28 8.54 13.82 -5.20
N TYR A 29 7.42 14.54 -5.05
CA TYR A 29 7.05 15.69 -5.86
C TYR A 29 7.78 16.99 -5.49
N MET A 30 8.05 17.21 -4.19
CA MET A 30 8.43 18.52 -3.64
C MET A 30 9.75 19.08 -4.19
N TYR A 31 10.60 18.26 -4.81
CA TYR A 31 11.76 18.69 -5.58
C TYR A 31 11.41 19.69 -6.68
N LEU A 32 10.27 19.49 -7.36
CA LEU A 32 9.87 20.34 -8.49
C LEU A 32 9.54 21.76 -8.05
N PRO A 33 8.56 22.01 -7.17
CA PRO A 33 8.26 23.36 -6.72
C PRO A 33 9.44 23.99 -5.96
N SER A 34 10.15 23.23 -5.12
CA SER A 34 11.23 23.80 -4.30
C SER A 34 12.41 24.30 -5.12
N VAL A 35 12.76 23.61 -6.21
CA VAL A 35 13.85 24.01 -7.09
C VAL A 35 13.40 24.99 -8.17
N VAL A 36 12.24 24.76 -8.79
CA VAL A 36 11.83 25.50 -10.01
C VAL A 36 11.07 26.79 -9.70
N ILE A 37 10.28 26.81 -8.62
CA ILE A 37 9.39 27.93 -8.29
C ILE A 37 9.95 28.78 -7.15
N TYR A 38 10.35 28.12 -6.06
CA TYR A 38 10.71 28.82 -4.83
C TYR A 38 12.21 29.11 -4.68
N ASP A 39 13.06 28.44 -5.47
CA ASP A 39 14.53 28.47 -5.31
C ASP A 39 14.98 28.20 -3.85
N ASP A 40 14.24 27.35 -3.16
CA ASP A 40 14.40 27.07 -1.74
C ASP A 40 14.07 25.60 -1.44
N TYR A 41 15.05 24.74 -1.73
CA TYR A 41 15.01 23.32 -1.39
C TYR A 41 15.77 22.98 -0.11
N LYS A 42 16.44 23.95 0.52
CA LYS A 42 17.30 23.75 1.70
C LYS A 42 16.67 24.27 2.99
N GLU A 43 15.90 25.36 2.95
CA GLU A 43 15.30 25.98 4.14
C GLU A 43 13.81 25.68 4.23
N LEU A 44 13.12 25.53 3.08
CA LEU A 44 11.69 25.24 2.97
C LEU A 44 10.80 26.31 3.62
N ASN A 45 11.20 27.58 3.55
CA ASN A 45 10.46 28.72 4.12
C ASN A 45 9.09 28.92 3.45
N TRP A 46 8.92 28.44 2.22
CA TRP A 46 7.64 28.44 1.49
C TRP A 46 6.62 27.42 2.04
N LEU A 47 7.09 26.38 2.73
CA LEU A 47 6.26 25.22 3.07
C LEU A 47 5.15 25.55 4.10
N PRO A 48 5.37 26.30 5.19
CA PRO A 48 4.32 26.58 6.16
C PRO A 48 3.07 27.23 5.53
N GLN A 49 3.26 28.19 4.64
CA GLN A 49 2.17 28.85 3.93
C GLN A 49 1.42 27.88 3.02
N LYS A 50 2.14 27.00 2.31
CA LYS A 50 1.54 26.02 1.40
C LYS A 50 0.90 24.85 2.14
N GLU A 51 1.38 24.51 3.32
CA GLU A 51 0.75 23.53 4.19
C GLU A 51 -0.61 24.02 4.68
N GLU A 52 -0.72 25.29 5.08
CA GLU A 52 -2.00 25.91 5.46
C GLU A 52 -2.98 25.93 4.28
N GLN A 53 -2.50 26.22 3.08
CA GLN A 53 -3.34 26.34 1.88
C GLN A 53 -3.78 24.98 1.31
N TYR A 54 -2.91 23.97 1.33
CA TYR A 54 -3.12 22.71 0.57
C TYR A 54 -3.12 21.43 1.41
N HIS A 55 -2.60 21.46 2.64
CA HIS A 55 -2.40 20.29 3.51
C HIS A 55 -1.55 19.19 2.86
N LEU A 56 -0.28 19.52 2.57
CA LEU A 56 0.64 18.72 1.77
C LEU A 56 1.28 17.59 2.57
N THR A 57 1.74 17.89 3.79
CA THR A 57 2.60 16.99 4.56
C THR A 57 1.86 15.80 5.16
N GLY A 58 0.54 15.92 5.34
CA GLY A 58 -0.25 14.91 6.06
C GLY A 58 -0.22 15.07 7.58
N GLY A 59 -0.01 16.29 8.08
CA GLY A 59 -0.01 16.59 9.52
C GLY A 59 1.38 16.66 10.16
N GLY A 60 2.45 16.40 9.42
CA GLY A 60 3.82 16.59 9.89
C GLY A 60 4.86 16.37 8.79
N LEU A 61 5.96 17.13 8.84
CA LEU A 61 7.03 17.07 7.84
C LEU A 61 7.96 15.86 8.08
N TYR A 62 7.52 14.66 7.68
CA TYR A 62 8.36 13.45 7.70
C TYR A 62 9.09 13.19 6.36
N GLN A 63 8.72 13.96 5.32
CA GLN A 63 9.30 13.88 3.98
C GLN A 63 10.69 14.50 3.88
N ALA A 64 11.07 15.34 4.85
CA ALA A 64 12.38 15.99 4.94
C ALA A 64 12.89 16.02 6.38
N GLY A 65 14.19 15.85 6.56
CA GLY A 65 14.87 15.92 7.86
C GLY A 65 16.01 16.94 7.84
N LYS A 66 16.42 17.44 9.01
CA LYS A 66 17.55 18.37 9.12
C LYS A 66 18.89 17.61 9.08
N ALA A 67 19.79 18.04 8.20
CA ALA A 67 21.18 17.62 8.19
C ALA A 67 22.00 18.38 9.25
N LYS A 68 23.24 17.94 9.49
CA LYS A 68 24.16 18.54 10.48
C LYS A 68 24.46 20.02 10.23
N ASN A 69 24.36 20.47 8.99
CA ASN A 69 24.56 21.87 8.59
C ASN A 69 23.30 22.74 8.75
N GLY A 70 22.18 22.19 9.25
CA GLY A 70 20.93 22.93 9.45
C GLY A 70 20.01 22.98 8.23
N ASN A 71 20.43 22.48 7.06
CA ASN A 71 19.58 22.39 5.88
C ASN A 71 18.62 21.20 5.99
N TYR A 72 17.47 21.29 5.33
CA TYR A 72 16.60 20.16 5.06
C TYR A 72 17.17 19.29 3.94
N VAL A 73 17.07 17.98 4.13
CA VAL A 73 17.37 16.94 3.14
C VAL A 73 16.17 16.02 3.05
N TYR A 74 15.74 15.74 1.82
CA TYR A 74 14.54 14.97 1.56
C TYR A 74 14.79 13.48 1.78
N LYS A 75 13.80 12.82 2.39
CA LYS A 75 13.79 11.38 2.66
C LYS A 75 13.60 10.57 1.37
N TYR A 76 12.71 11.05 0.50
CA TYR A 76 12.44 10.45 -0.79
C TYR A 76 13.42 10.98 -1.83
N LEU A 77 13.91 10.15 -2.74
CA LEU A 77 14.85 10.56 -3.78
C LEU A 77 14.10 11.18 -4.98
N GLY A 78 14.78 12.05 -5.74
CA GLY A 78 14.19 12.92 -6.76
C GLY A 78 13.97 12.28 -8.14
N GLY A 79 14.19 10.98 -8.31
CA GLY A 79 14.01 10.32 -9.61
C GLY A 79 12.59 10.39 -10.15
N VAL A 80 11.59 10.33 -9.26
CA VAL A 80 10.18 10.49 -9.64
C VAL A 80 9.90 11.91 -10.11
N ALA A 81 10.40 12.93 -9.39
CA ALA A 81 10.31 14.33 -9.83
C ALA A 81 10.91 14.55 -11.23
N LEU A 82 12.02 13.89 -11.58
CA LEU A 82 12.58 13.99 -12.93
C LEU A 82 11.61 13.46 -14.00
N LEU A 83 10.90 12.36 -13.72
CA LEU A 83 9.89 11.80 -14.61
C LEU A 83 8.63 12.68 -14.67
N GLU A 84 8.27 13.33 -13.57
CA GLU A 84 7.14 14.27 -13.51
C GLU A 84 7.45 15.63 -14.18
N SER A 85 8.73 16.00 -14.29
CA SER A 85 9.17 17.32 -14.73
C SER A 85 8.60 17.81 -16.08
N PRO A 86 8.46 16.98 -17.15
CA PRO A 86 7.90 17.47 -18.40
C PRO A 86 6.43 17.89 -18.26
N PHE A 87 5.66 17.16 -17.45
CA PHE A 87 4.25 17.44 -17.19
C PHE A 87 4.09 18.64 -16.25
N PHE A 88 4.96 18.75 -15.25
CA PHE A 88 5.03 19.90 -14.36
C PHE A 88 5.30 21.21 -15.12
N VAL A 89 6.25 21.22 -16.06
CA VAL A 89 6.56 22.41 -16.87
C VAL A 89 5.37 22.82 -17.73
N VAL A 90 4.65 21.86 -18.30
CA VAL A 90 3.41 22.14 -19.05
C VAL A 90 2.35 22.74 -18.13
N ALA A 91 2.13 22.16 -16.94
CA ALA A 91 1.19 22.70 -15.96
C ALA A 91 1.56 24.12 -15.52
N HIS A 92 2.84 24.35 -15.24
CA HIS A 92 3.34 25.65 -14.82
C HIS A 92 3.08 26.73 -15.88
N ARG A 93 3.26 26.41 -17.16
CA ARG A 93 2.98 27.32 -18.27
C ARG A 93 1.48 27.55 -18.48
N LEU A 94 0.63 26.54 -18.27
CA LEU A 94 -0.81 26.62 -18.49
C LEU A 94 -1.56 27.30 -17.34
N ALA A 95 -1.07 27.18 -16.10
CA ALA A 95 -1.73 27.71 -14.91
C ALA A 95 -2.23 29.16 -15.03
N PRO A 96 -1.44 30.16 -15.48
CA PRO A 96 -1.92 31.54 -15.57
C PRO A 96 -3.01 31.73 -16.63
N TYR A 97 -2.93 31.03 -17.76
CA TYR A 97 -3.97 31.08 -18.81
C TYR A 97 -5.29 30.46 -18.37
N LEU A 98 -5.24 29.54 -17.41
CA LEU A 98 -6.41 28.90 -16.80
C LEU A 98 -6.90 29.62 -15.54
N GLY A 99 -6.27 30.73 -15.14
CA GLY A 99 -6.65 31.51 -13.95
C GLY A 99 -6.20 30.90 -12.62
N TYR A 100 -5.21 29.99 -12.62
CA TYR A 100 -4.67 29.34 -11.43
C TYR A 100 -3.30 29.90 -11.01
N SER A 101 -2.98 29.80 -9.72
CA SER A 101 -1.67 30.19 -9.19
C SER A 101 -0.54 29.32 -9.76
N GLN A 102 0.60 29.96 -10.07
CA GLN A 102 1.83 29.28 -10.48
C GLN A 102 2.67 28.85 -9.27
N ASP A 103 2.09 28.08 -8.36
CA ASP A 103 2.71 27.73 -7.07
C ASP A 103 3.13 26.26 -6.92
N GLY A 104 2.94 25.46 -7.97
CA GLY A 104 3.28 24.04 -7.95
C GLY A 104 2.20 23.14 -7.34
N PHE A 105 1.08 23.67 -6.85
CA PHE A 105 0.09 22.84 -6.15
C PHE A 105 -1.34 23.06 -6.63
N SER A 106 -1.61 24.17 -7.31
CA SER A 106 -2.91 24.44 -7.93
C SER A 106 -3.37 23.34 -8.91
N ALA A 107 -4.66 23.35 -9.26
CA ALA A 107 -5.30 22.25 -9.99
C ALA A 107 -4.57 21.79 -11.28
N PRO A 108 -4.02 22.69 -12.14
CA PRO A 108 -3.25 22.28 -13.32
C PRO A 108 -2.09 21.32 -13.02
N TYR A 109 -1.41 21.49 -11.89
CA TYR A 109 -0.32 20.60 -11.47
C TYR A 109 -0.85 19.22 -11.09
N GLN A 110 -1.94 19.17 -10.32
CA GLN A 110 -2.57 17.92 -9.90
C GLN A 110 -3.04 17.09 -11.10
N TYR A 111 -3.70 17.73 -12.07
CA TYR A 111 -4.12 17.07 -13.31
C TYR A 111 -2.93 16.63 -14.18
N ALA A 112 -1.86 17.43 -14.26
CA ALA A 112 -0.68 17.05 -15.03
C ALA A 112 0.01 15.82 -14.46
N ILE A 113 0.07 15.68 -13.13
CA ILE A 113 0.60 14.47 -12.47
C ILE A 113 -0.31 13.26 -12.70
N ALA A 114 -1.64 13.43 -12.68
CA ALA A 114 -2.56 12.37 -13.06
C ALA A 114 -2.34 11.88 -14.51
N ILE A 115 -2.15 12.83 -15.43
CA ILE A 115 -1.88 12.53 -16.84
C ILE A 115 -0.50 11.86 -17.00
N ALA A 116 0.51 12.30 -16.23
CA ALA A 116 1.84 11.70 -16.23
C ALA A 116 1.77 10.22 -15.82
N ALA A 117 1.05 9.90 -14.75
CA ALA A 117 0.84 8.53 -14.29
C ALA A 117 0.22 7.64 -15.39
N LEU A 118 -0.85 8.11 -16.05
CA LEU A 118 -1.45 7.39 -17.18
C LEU A 118 -0.49 7.20 -18.33
N PHE A 119 0.23 8.26 -18.72
CA PHE A 119 1.24 8.20 -19.78
C PHE A 119 2.30 7.13 -19.50
N TYR A 120 2.86 7.12 -18.29
CA TYR A 120 3.89 6.16 -17.88
C TYR A 120 3.36 4.74 -17.74
N ALA A 121 2.12 4.56 -17.25
CA ALA A 121 1.45 3.26 -17.21
C ALA A 121 1.30 2.68 -18.63
N PHE A 122 0.75 3.46 -19.57
CA PHE A 122 0.58 3.03 -20.96
C PHE A 122 1.92 2.77 -21.66
N LEU A 123 2.91 3.65 -21.48
CA LEU A 123 4.26 3.46 -22.01
C LEU A 123 4.84 2.11 -21.54
N GLY A 124 4.73 1.81 -20.25
CA GLY A 124 5.19 0.54 -19.68
C GLY A 124 4.45 -0.65 -20.29
N ILE A 125 3.12 -0.59 -20.37
CA ILE A 125 2.30 -1.67 -20.94
C ILE A 125 2.66 -1.93 -22.41
N PHE A 126 2.82 -0.87 -23.22
CA PHE A 126 3.16 -1.02 -24.64
C PHE A 126 4.55 -1.60 -24.85
N VAL A 127 5.54 -1.14 -24.08
CA VAL A 127 6.90 -1.69 -24.14
C VAL A 127 6.90 -3.14 -23.63
N LEU A 128 6.20 -3.43 -22.54
CA LEU A 128 6.06 -4.78 -22.00
C LEU A 128 5.43 -5.74 -23.02
N ARG A 129 4.33 -5.34 -23.67
CA ARG A 129 3.71 -6.11 -24.76
C ARG A 129 4.74 -6.42 -25.84
N ARG A 130 5.50 -5.41 -26.28
CA ARG A 130 6.52 -5.59 -27.33
C ARG A 130 7.57 -6.62 -26.94
N VAL A 131 8.04 -6.59 -25.69
CA VAL A 131 9.04 -7.55 -25.21
C VAL A 131 8.46 -8.96 -25.07
N LEU A 132 7.24 -9.10 -24.51
CA LEU A 132 6.60 -10.40 -24.34
C LEU A 132 6.30 -11.07 -25.70
N LYS A 133 5.95 -10.30 -26.73
CA LYS A 133 5.66 -10.83 -28.08
C LYS A 133 6.84 -11.48 -28.79
N GLU A 134 8.07 -11.28 -28.31
CA GLU A 134 9.25 -11.97 -28.82
C GLU A 134 9.32 -13.43 -28.34
N TYR A 135 8.53 -13.79 -27.32
CA TYR A 135 8.56 -15.10 -26.67
C TYR A 135 7.19 -15.81 -26.66
N PHE A 136 6.10 -15.06 -26.76
CA PHE A 136 4.73 -15.54 -26.57
C PHE A 136 3.78 -15.02 -27.65
N ASP A 137 2.76 -15.81 -28.00
CA ASP A 137 1.72 -15.40 -28.95
C ASP A 137 0.89 -14.23 -28.39
N ASP A 138 0.32 -13.41 -29.29
CA ASP A 138 -0.42 -12.20 -28.93
C ASP A 138 -1.56 -12.44 -27.93
N GLY A 139 -2.29 -13.55 -28.05
CA GLY A 139 -3.36 -13.91 -27.11
C GLY A 139 -2.86 -14.25 -25.69
N ILE A 140 -1.68 -14.87 -25.57
CA ILE A 140 -1.06 -15.14 -24.26
C ILE A 140 -0.64 -13.81 -23.64
N VAL A 141 0.01 -12.94 -24.42
CA VAL A 141 0.44 -11.61 -23.98
C VAL A 141 -0.75 -10.77 -23.52
N ALA A 142 -1.86 -10.81 -24.27
CA ALA A 142 -3.09 -10.09 -23.90
C ALA A 142 -3.65 -10.56 -22.55
N ILE A 143 -3.78 -11.87 -22.34
CA ILE A 143 -4.27 -12.43 -21.06
C ILE A 143 -3.32 -12.08 -19.91
N THR A 144 -2.00 -12.18 -20.14
CA THR A 144 -0.98 -11.81 -19.14
C THR A 144 -1.10 -10.35 -18.72
N ILE A 145 -1.19 -9.42 -19.67
CA ILE A 145 -1.33 -7.99 -19.38
C ILE A 145 -2.67 -7.70 -18.71
N LEU A 146 -3.76 -8.33 -19.16
CA LEU A 146 -5.09 -8.15 -18.56
C LEU A 146 -5.09 -8.56 -17.09
N LEU A 147 -4.58 -9.75 -16.77
CA LEU A 147 -4.49 -10.25 -15.40
C LEU A 147 -3.53 -9.41 -14.55
N LEU A 148 -2.39 -9.01 -15.09
CA LEU A 148 -1.46 -8.12 -14.40
C LEU A 148 -2.12 -6.79 -14.06
N CYS A 149 -2.80 -6.15 -15.01
CA CYS A 149 -3.36 -4.82 -14.79
C CYS A 149 -4.62 -4.82 -13.91
N LEU A 150 -5.51 -5.81 -14.09
CA LEU A 150 -6.85 -5.77 -13.49
C LEU A 150 -7.06 -6.73 -12.31
N ALA A 151 -6.25 -7.79 -12.19
CA ALA A 151 -6.31 -8.73 -11.06
C ALA A 151 -5.22 -8.46 -10.02
N THR A 152 -4.49 -7.35 -10.13
CA THR A 152 -3.51 -6.91 -9.15
C THR A 152 -3.78 -5.52 -8.61
N ASN A 153 -3.08 -5.18 -7.53
CA ASN A 153 -3.01 -3.82 -7.01
C ASN A 153 -2.34 -2.82 -7.97
N PHE A 154 -1.88 -3.19 -9.17
CA PHE A 154 -1.37 -2.27 -10.19
C PHE A 154 -2.33 -1.10 -10.46
N ILE A 155 -3.62 -1.39 -10.67
CA ILE A 155 -4.61 -0.36 -10.98
C ILE A 155 -4.82 0.64 -9.82
N GLN A 156 -4.65 0.22 -8.55
CA GLN A 156 -4.66 1.14 -7.40
C GLN A 156 -3.61 2.24 -7.56
N TYR A 157 -2.38 1.86 -7.89
CA TYR A 157 -1.25 2.80 -8.01
C TYR A 157 -1.23 3.57 -9.33
N VAL A 158 -2.08 3.20 -10.29
CA VAL A 158 -2.28 3.97 -11.53
C VAL A 158 -3.44 4.95 -11.39
N ALA A 159 -4.57 4.52 -10.83
CA ALA A 159 -5.83 5.25 -10.85
C ALA A 159 -6.10 6.07 -9.58
N VAL A 160 -5.60 5.62 -8.42
CA VAL A 160 -5.90 6.24 -7.12
C VAL A 160 -4.64 6.87 -6.53
N ASP A 161 -3.61 6.06 -6.27
CA ASP A 161 -2.33 6.51 -5.70
C ASP A 161 -1.32 6.91 -6.80
N ALA A 162 -1.79 7.66 -7.80
CA ALA A 162 -1.10 7.93 -9.07
C ALA A 162 0.22 8.71 -8.95
N ALA A 163 0.38 9.52 -7.91
CA ALA A 163 1.60 10.30 -7.66
C ALA A 163 2.67 9.55 -6.86
N MET A 164 2.44 8.27 -6.57
CA MET A 164 3.45 7.41 -5.94
C MET A 164 4.47 6.92 -6.97
N SER A 165 5.68 6.59 -6.51
CA SER A 165 6.78 6.11 -7.37
C SER A 165 6.49 4.90 -8.26
N HIS A 166 5.50 4.05 -7.92
CA HIS A 166 5.31 2.73 -8.53
C HIS A 166 5.00 2.80 -10.03
N VAL A 167 4.07 3.67 -10.43
CA VAL A 167 3.66 3.82 -11.84
C VAL A 167 4.77 4.41 -12.70
N TYR A 168 5.64 5.24 -12.11
CA TYR A 168 6.79 5.85 -12.79
C TYR A 168 7.96 4.86 -12.96
N ILE A 169 8.17 3.94 -12.02
CA ILE A 169 9.22 2.91 -12.12
C ILE A 169 8.79 1.74 -13.01
N PHE A 170 7.50 1.42 -13.09
CA PHE A 170 6.96 0.36 -13.94
C PHE A 170 7.46 0.41 -15.41
N PRO A 171 7.39 1.54 -16.15
CA PRO A 171 7.94 1.63 -17.50
C PRO A 171 9.47 1.49 -17.53
N LEU A 172 10.20 1.88 -16.48
CA LEU A 172 11.65 1.67 -16.41
C LEU A 172 11.99 0.17 -16.40
N TYR A 173 11.20 -0.66 -15.71
CA TYR A 173 11.31 -2.11 -15.79
C TYR A 173 11.05 -2.64 -17.20
N SER A 174 9.98 -2.18 -17.86
CA SER A 174 9.69 -2.59 -19.24
C SER A 174 10.80 -2.16 -20.20
N LEU A 175 11.34 -0.95 -20.04
CA LEU A 175 12.41 -0.39 -20.86
C LEU A 175 13.75 -1.11 -20.63
N VAL A 176 14.13 -1.43 -19.39
CA VAL A 176 15.39 -2.16 -19.13
C VAL A 176 15.34 -3.57 -19.70
N LEU A 177 14.17 -4.23 -19.64
CA LEU A 177 13.94 -5.52 -20.31
C LEU A 177 14.09 -5.37 -21.83
N TYR A 178 13.48 -4.34 -22.41
CA TYR A 178 13.57 -4.05 -23.83
C TYR A 178 15.01 -3.77 -24.28
N THR A 179 15.74 -2.87 -23.62
CA THR A 179 17.12 -2.54 -24.00
C THR A 179 18.07 -3.71 -23.77
N THR A 180 17.89 -4.47 -22.69
CA THR A 180 18.65 -5.71 -22.44
C THR A 180 18.48 -6.69 -23.58
N MET A 181 17.23 -6.98 -23.97
CA MET A 181 16.93 -7.88 -25.08
C MET A 181 17.55 -7.37 -26.39
N ARG A 182 17.38 -6.08 -26.71
CA ARG A 182 17.87 -5.48 -27.95
C ARG A 182 19.39 -5.47 -28.02
N TRP A 183 20.09 -5.23 -26.91
CA TRP A 183 21.55 -5.31 -26.88
C TRP A 183 22.05 -6.72 -27.15
N HIS A 184 21.37 -7.75 -26.62
CA HIS A 184 21.74 -9.15 -26.88
C HIS A 184 21.45 -9.60 -28.32
N GLN A 185 20.45 -9.01 -28.98
CA GLN A 185 20.16 -9.26 -30.40
C GLN A 185 21.12 -8.51 -31.33
N ARG A 186 21.39 -7.23 -31.02
CA ARG A 186 22.26 -6.35 -31.81
C ARG A 186 23.05 -5.42 -30.86
N PRO A 187 24.27 -5.81 -30.44
CA PRO A 187 25.08 -5.03 -29.51
C PRO A 187 25.31 -3.61 -30.02
N SER A 188 25.10 -2.64 -29.14
CA SER A 188 25.28 -1.21 -29.43
C SER A 188 25.66 -0.47 -28.15
N ALA A 189 26.66 0.41 -28.25
CA ALA A 189 27.09 1.26 -27.15
C ALA A 189 25.96 2.16 -26.65
N PHE A 190 25.14 2.70 -27.56
CA PHE A 190 23.99 3.53 -27.21
C PHE A 190 22.94 2.75 -26.41
N ILE A 191 22.61 1.52 -26.84
CA ILE A 191 21.65 0.67 -26.12
C ILE A 191 22.19 0.30 -24.73
N ALA A 192 23.50 0.04 -24.63
CA ALA A 192 24.15 -0.23 -23.35
C ALA A 192 24.12 0.99 -22.41
N ALA A 193 24.45 2.19 -22.91
CA ALA A 193 24.32 3.44 -22.17
C ALA A 193 22.88 3.71 -21.72
N ALA A 194 21.89 3.51 -22.62
CA ALA A 194 20.48 3.63 -22.27
C ALA A 194 20.07 2.64 -21.16
N THR A 195 20.55 1.40 -21.23
CA THR A 195 20.31 0.38 -20.20
C THR A 195 20.85 0.82 -18.85
N GLY A 196 22.10 1.32 -18.83
CA GLY A 196 22.70 1.89 -17.63
C GLY A 196 21.91 3.07 -17.08
N TYR A 197 21.56 4.02 -17.94
CA TYR A 197 20.80 5.22 -17.56
C TYR A 197 19.44 4.88 -16.94
N ILE A 198 18.70 3.93 -17.54
CA ILE A 198 17.41 3.48 -17.00
C ILE A 198 17.58 2.90 -15.59
N ILE A 199 18.61 2.08 -15.36
CA ILE A 199 18.89 1.49 -14.04
C ILE A 199 19.30 2.57 -13.04
N GLY A 200 20.16 3.51 -13.44
CA GLY A 200 20.55 4.65 -12.61
C GLY A 200 19.37 5.53 -12.23
N LEU A 201 18.52 5.89 -13.20
CA LEU A 201 17.30 6.66 -12.96
C LEU A 201 16.33 5.92 -12.03
N ALA A 202 16.13 4.61 -12.24
CA ALA A 202 15.30 3.80 -11.34
C ALA A 202 15.85 3.79 -9.90
N THR A 203 17.18 3.73 -9.75
CA THR A 203 17.86 3.72 -8.45
C THR A 203 17.64 5.03 -7.69
N ILE A 204 17.57 6.17 -8.38
CA ILE A 204 17.23 7.46 -7.75
C ILE A 204 15.72 7.70 -7.67
N CYS A 205 14.87 6.86 -8.26
CA CYS A 205 13.46 6.82 -7.86
C CYS A 205 13.36 6.12 -6.50
N ARG A 206 13.98 4.95 -6.37
CA ARG A 206 14.10 4.18 -5.13
C ARG A 206 15.41 3.36 -5.13
N PRO A 207 16.25 3.44 -4.09
CA PRO A 207 17.55 2.75 -4.07
C PRO A 207 17.47 1.22 -4.28
N THR A 208 16.38 0.60 -3.83
CA THR A 208 16.13 -0.84 -4.00
C THR A 208 16.04 -1.28 -5.46
N GLU A 209 15.71 -0.38 -6.38
CA GLU A 209 15.58 -0.70 -7.80
C GLU A 209 16.93 -0.93 -8.49
N ALA A 210 18.06 -0.70 -7.80
CA ALA A 210 19.37 -1.16 -8.26
C ALA A 210 19.41 -2.68 -8.54
N VAL A 211 18.48 -3.45 -7.94
CA VAL A 211 18.28 -4.88 -8.25
C VAL A 211 18.00 -5.14 -9.75
N MET A 212 17.56 -4.13 -10.52
CA MET A 212 17.48 -4.21 -11.99
C MET A 212 18.79 -4.61 -12.67
N LEU A 213 19.96 -4.37 -12.04
CA LEU A 213 21.27 -4.80 -12.55
C LEU A 213 21.32 -6.30 -12.87
N PHE A 214 20.60 -7.12 -12.10
CA PHE A 214 20.58 -8.57 -12.33
C PHE A 214 19.91 -8.98 -13.64
N ILE A 215 19.05 -8.12 -14.22
CA ILE A 215 18.36 -8.41 -15.48
C ILE A 215 19.36 -8.62 -16.63
N PRO A 216 20.20 -7.62 -17.02
CA PRO A 216 21.21 -7.79 -18.07
C PRO A 216 22.37 -8.71 -17.65
N LEU A 217 22.73 -8.76 -16.35
CA LEU A 217 23.81 -9.61 -15.88
C LEU A 217 23.48 -11.11 -16.01
N LEU A 218 22.24 -11.50 -15.77
CA LEU A 218 21.82 -12.90 -15.83
C LEU A 218 21.12 -13.29 -17.15
N TRP A 219 21.02 -12.36 -18.10
CA TRP A 219 20.40 -12.63 -19.40
C TRP A 219 21.22 -13.63 -20.21
N ASN A 220 20.57 -14.61 -20.85
CA ASN A 220 21.23 -15.70 -21.59
C ASN A 220 22.23 -16.51 -20.73
N THR A 221 21.95 -16.76 -19.45
CA THR A 221 22.84 -17.54 -18.56
C THR A 221 22.27 -18.91 -18.12
N TYR A 222 21.14 -19.33 -18.67
CA TYR A 222 20.39 -20.53 -18.24
C TYR A 222 21.08 -21.88 -18.53
N ASN A 223 22.15 -21.90 -19.34
CA ASN A 223 23.02 -23.04 -19.58
C ASN A 223 24.48 -22.57 -19.61
N LYS A 224 25.43 -23.41 -19.16
CA LYS A 224 26.87 -23.13 -19.13
C LYS A 224 27.44 -22.66 -20.47
N ASP A 225 27.08 -23.29 -21.59
CA ASP A 225 27.63 -22.96 -22.91
C ASP A 225 27.08 -21.65 -23.44
N ILE A 226 25.80 -21.38 -23.20
CA ILE A 226 25.14 -20.12 -23.56
C ILE A 226 25.68 -18.98 -22.70
N ALA A 227 25.91 -19.21 -21.40
CA ALA A 227 26.55 -18.25 -20.52
C ALA A 227 27.97 -17.92 -21.00
N LYS A 228 28.77 -18.93 -21.38
CA LYS A 228 30.09 -18.71 -21.98
C LYS A 228 30.01 -17.86 -23.25
N ALA A 229 29.06 -18.16 -24.15
CA ALA A 229 28.87 -17.39 -25.38
C ALA A 229 28.48 -15.92 -25.07
N LYS A 230 27.55 -15.70 -24.13
CA LYS A 230 27.14 -14.37 -23.67
C LYS A 230 28.33 -13.57 -23.13
N TRP A 231 29.14 -14.16 -22.26
CA TRP A 231 30.29 -13.45 -21.70
C TRP A 231 31.44 -13.24 -22.69
N ARG A 232 31.60 -14.13 -23.69
CA ARG A 232 32.49 -13.86 -24.84
C ARG A 232 31.99 -12.66 -25.65
N MET A 233 30.70 -12.55 -25.90
CA MET A 233 30.09 -11.40 -26.59
C MET A 233 30.30 -10.10 -25.79
N VAL A 234 30.10 -10.12 -24.47
CA VAL A 234 30.39 -8.97 -23.59
C VAL A 234 31.88 -8.61 -23.66
N LYS A 235 32.79 -9.59 -23.60
CA LYS A 235 34.24 -9.37 -23.71
C LYS A 235 34.66 -8.79 -25.07
N ALA A 236 34.01 -9.20 -26.15
CA ALA A 236 34.22 -8.63 -27.48
C ALA A 236 33.72 -7.18 -27.58
N ASN A 237 32.74 -6.80 -26.75
CA ASN A 237 32.09 -5.49 -26.75
C ASN A 237 32.40 -4.68 -25.46
N ARG A 238 33.63 -4.76 -24.93
CA ARG A 238 34.04 -4.06 -23.69
C ARG A 238 33.68 -2.57 -23.62
N PRO A 239 33.81 -1.77 -24.69
CA PRO A 239 33.38 -0.36 -24.65
C PRO A 239 31.90 -0.19 -24.31
N HIS A 240 31.04 -1.17 -24.62
CA HIS A 240 29.62 -1.11 -24.25
C HIS A 240 29.41 -1.25 -22.73
N VAL A 241 30.29 -1.97 -22.01
CA VAL A 241 30.24 -2.04 -20.54
C VAL A 241 30.57 -0.68 -19.95
N VAL A 242 31.59 0.02 -20.48
CA VAL A 242 31.91 1.39 -20.09
C VAL A 242 30.75 2.33 -20.39
N ALA A 243 30.15 2.21 -21.58
CA ALA A 243 28.97 2.99 -21.95
C ALA A 243 27.80 2.77 -20.98
N ALA A 244 27.53 1.54 -20.57
CA ALA A 244 26.52 1.23 -19.56
C ALA A 244 26.85 1.84 -18.18
N ILE A 245 28.11 1.77 -17.74
CA ILE A 245 28.54 2.39 -16.48
C ILE A 245 28.36 3.91 -16.54
N VAL A 246 28.82 4.56 -17.63
CA VAL A 246 28.66 6.00 -17.83
C VAL A 246 27.18 6.39 -17.86
N GLY A 247 26.33 5.61 -18.54
CA GLY A 247 24.89 5.81 -18.54
C GLY A 247 24.30 5.71 -17.12
N GLY A 248 24.68 4.69 -16.35
CA GLY A 248 24.23 4.52 -14.97
C GLY A 248 24.67 5.65 -14.05
N VAL A 249 25.93 6.07 -14.14
CA VAL A 249 26.46 7.24 -13.43
C VAL A 249 25.67 8.49 -13.80
N ALA A 250 25.40 8.73 -15.09
CA ALA A 250 24.58 9.85 -15.53
C ALA A 250 23.15 9.80 -14.97
N GLY A 251 22.56 8.62 -14.84
CA GLY A 251 21.23 8.43 -14.26
C GLY A 251 21.17 8.73 -12.75
N ILE A 252 22.23 8.39 -11.99
CA ILE A 252 22.27 8.65 -10.53
C ILE A 252 22.75 10.06 -10.18
N LEU A 253 23.48 10.71 -11.09
CA LEU A 253 24.17 11.98 -10.85
C LEU A 253 23.26 13.09 -10.31
N PRO A 254 22.01 13.29 -10.76
CA PRO A 254 21.14 14.33 -10.23
C PRO A 254 20.93 14.22 -8.71
N GLN A 255 20.76 12.99 -8.19
CA GLN A 255 20.59 12.78 -6.75
C GLN A 255 21.88 13.04 -5.97
N LEU A 256 23.03 12.65 -6.52
CA LEU A 256 24.34 12.88 -5.89
C LEU A 256 24.64 14.38 -5.78
N ILE A 257 24.34 15.16 -6.83
CA ILE A 257 24.47 16.61 -6.82
C ILE A 257 23.54 17.23 -5.77
N TYR A 258 22.28 16.79 -5.72
CA TYR A 258 21.33 17.25 -4.72
C TYR A 258 21.82 17.00 -3.29
N TRP A 259 22.22 15.76 -2.97
CA TRP A 259 22.72 15.43 -1.64
C TRP A 259 23.95 16.24 -1.26
N HIS A 260 24.90 16.42 -2.19
CA HIS A 260 26.08 17.23 -1.92
C HIS A 260 25.70 18.70 -1.68
N SER A 261 24.78 19.25 -2.46
CA SER A 261 24.32 20.64 -2.30
C SER A 261 23.54 20.86 -0.99
N ALA A 262 22.66 19.94 -0.62
CA ALA A 262 21.80 20.08 0.56
C ALA A 262 22.55 19.74 1.86
N SER A 263 23.29 18.62 1.89
CA SER A 263 23.90 18.07 3.10
C SER A 263 25.42 18.23 3.20
N GLY A 264 26.11 18.56 2.10
CA GLY A 264 27.57 18.51 2.00
C GLY A 264 28.15 17.11 1.77
N GLN A 265 27.31 16.08 1.66
CA GLN A 265 27.72 14.69 1.45
C GLN A 265 27.25 14.17 0.09
N TRP A 266 28.11 13.43 -0.61
CA TRP A 266 27.74 12.80 -1.89
C TRP A 266 26.77 11.63 -1.73
N ILE A 267 26.73 10.99 -0.56
CA ILE A 267 25.78 9.94 -0.20
C ILE A 267 25.23 10.30 1.18
N TYR A 268 23.91 10.38 1.28
CA TYR A 268 23.21 10.75 2.50
C TYR A 268 22.28 9.62 2.96
N ASP A 269 22.30 9.32 4.26
CA ASP A 269 21.42 8.31 4.85
C ASP A 269 20.00 8.89 5.05
N VAL A 270 19.04 8.33 4.32
CA VAL A 270 17.63 8.72 4.37
C VAL A 270 16.81 7.88 5.38
N GLY A 271 17.47 7.09 6.23
CA GLY A 271 16.85 6.39 7.36
C GLY A 271 16.17 5.07 7.01
N SER A 272 16.63 4.37 5.96
CA SER A 272 16.11 3.04 5.60
C SER A 272 17.00 1.93 6.14
N ALA A 273 16.40 0.89 6.72
CA ALA A 273 17.12 -0.25 7.30
C ALA A 273 16.50 -1.60 6.88
N TRP A 274 17.33 -2.65 6.88
CA TRP A 274 16.94 -4.01 6.50
C TRP A 274 17.37 -5.03 7.56
N ASP A 275 16.49 -6.01 7.79
CA ASP A 275 16.67 -7.14 8.68
C ASP A 275 16.77 -8.44 7.87
N PHE A 276 17.84 -8.57 7.07
CA PHE A 276 18.03 -9.66 6.11
C PHE A 276 17.93 -11.08 6.72
N LEU A 277 18.32 -11.25 7.98
CA LEU A 277 18.29 -12.55 8.65
C LEU A 277 16.92 -12.91 9.24
N THR A 278 16.00 -11.93 9.34
CA THR A 278 14.65 -12.12 9.90
C THR A 278 13.60 -11.50 8.98
N PRO A 279 13.45 -12.00 7.74
CA PRO A 279 12.53 -11.42 6.78
C PRO A 279 11.07 -11.57 7.20
N HIS A 280 10.27 -10.53 6.93
CA HIS A 280 8.86 -10.46 7.26
C HIS A 280 8.00 -11.15 6.20
N LEU A 281 7.76 -12.45 6.35
CA LEU A 281 6.88 -13.22 5.46
C LEU A 281 5.43 -12.72 5.42
N GLN A 282 5.02 -11.94 6.42
CA GLN A 282 3.73 -11.23 6.49
C GLN A 282 3.50 -10.34 5.26
N VAL A 283 4.57 -9.83 4.64
CA VAL A 283 4.50 -9.08 3.37
C VAL A 283 3.94 -9.92 2.22
N LEU A 284 4.11 -11.25 2.25
CA LEU A 284 3.61 -12.15 1.21
C LEU A 284 2.26 -12.78 1.58
N VAL A 285 2.12 -13.26 2.81
CA VAL A 285 0.98 -14.10 3.23
C VAL A 285 0.22 -13.56 4.45
N GLY A 286 0.59 -12.41 4.98
CA GLY A 286 -0.06 -11.81 6.14
C GLY A 286 -1.44 -11.24 5.80
N TRP A 287 -2.37 -11.32 6.75
CA TRP A 287 -3.74 -10.83 6.59
C TRP A 287 -3.84 -9.30 6.59
N GLU A 288 -2.81 -8.60 7.04
CA GLU A 288 -2.80 -7.13 7.06
C GLU A 288 -2.86 -6.55 5.63
N LYS A 289 -1.94 -7.00 4.76
CA LYS A 289 -1.83 -6.53 3.37
C LYS A 289 -1.01 -7.46 2.48
N GLY A 290 -0.93 -8.75 2.83
CA GLY A 290 -0.08 -9.72 2.16
C GLY A 290 -0.32 -9.78 0.65
N TRP A 291 0.77 -9.87 -0.11
CA TRP A 291 0.73 -9.87 -1.57
C TRP A 291 -0.15 -10.97 -2.15
N LEU A 292 -0.03 -12.21 -1.66
CA LEU A 292 -0.80 -13.35 -2.14
C LEU A 292 -2.26 -13.36 -1.64
N ILE A 293 -2.56 -12.60 -0.58
CA ILE A 293 -3.91 -12.53 0.01
C ILE A 293 -4.78 -11.54 -0.75
N TYR A 294 -4.28 -10.31 -0.92
CA TYR A 294 -5.02 -9.22 -1.58
C TYR A 294 -4.75 -9.15 -3.09
N THR A 295 -3.74 -9.87 -3.58
CA THR A 295 -3.48 -10.03 -5.01
C THR A 295 -3.26 -11.51 -5.37
N PRO A 296 -4.28 -12.37 -5.21
CA PRO A 296 -4.14 -13.82 -5.37
C PRO A 296 -3.72 -14.27 -6.77
N VAL A 297 -3.93 -13.47 -7.83
CA VAL A 297 -3.42 -13.78 -9.18
C VAL A 297 -1.90 -13.95 -9.23
N THR A 298 -1.17 -13.37 -8.28
CA THR A 298 0.29 -13.46 -8.21
C THR A 298 0.80 -14.84 -7.83
N ILE A 299 -0.07 -15.74 -7.32
CA ILE A 299 0.21 -17.17 -7.24
C ILE A 299 0.60 -17.72 -8.62
N PHE A 300 -0.06 -17.27 -9.69
CA PHE A 300 0.29 -17.65 -11.06
C PHE A 300 1.63 -17.06 -11.52
N PHE A 301 2.08 -15.94 -10.94
CA PHE A 301 3.40 -15.37 -11.23
C PHE A 301 4.47 -16.33 -10.68
N ILE A 302 4.29 -16.78 -9.44
CA ILE A 302 5.20 -17.72 -8.77
C ILE A 302 5.17 -19.09 -9.45
N ALA A 303 3.99 -19.65 -9.74
CA ALA A 303 3.85 -20.91 -10.48
C ALA A 303 4.50 -20.82 -11.88
N GLY A 304 4.40 -19.66 -12.52
CA GLY A 304 5.03 -19.35 -13.80
C GLY A 304 6.53 -19.53 -13.85
N LEU A 305 7.23 -19.32 -12.72
CA LEU A 305 8.69 -19.45 -12.64
C LEU A 305 9.16 -20.88 -13.00
N PHE A 306 8.35 -21.90 -12.71
CA PHE A 306 8.65 -23.30 -13.03
C PHE A 306 8.58 -23.61 -14.54
N TYR A 307 7.87 -22.79 -15.32
CA TYR A 307 7.68 -22.96 -16.77
C TYR A 307 8.67 -22.16 -17.62
N LEU A 308 9.63 -21.47 -16.98
CA LEU A 308 10.62 -20.67 -17.68
C LEU A 308 11.79 -21.46 -18.29
N LYS A 309 11.87 -22.78 -18.05
CA LYS A 309 13.06 -23.61 -18.37
C LYS A 309 13.54 -23.50 -19.83
N LYS A 310 12.62 -23.28 -20.77
CA LYS A 310 12.90 -23.20 -22.21
C LYS A 310 13.28 -21.81 -22.72
N TYR A 311 13.19 -20.77 -21.88
CA TYR A 311 13.38 -19.38 -22.32
C TYR A 311 14.77 -18.82 -21.95
N PRO A 312 15.36 -17.99 -22.81
CA PRO A 312 16.69 -17.43 -22.59
C PRO A 312 16.83 -16.53 -21.35
N LEU A 313 15.73 -15.91 -20.97
CA LEU A 313 15.58 -15.00 -19.84
C LEU A 313 15.35 -15.69 -18.49
N ARG A 314 15.30 -17.04 -18.45
CA ARG A 314 14.95 -17.81 -17.25
C ARG A 314 15.71 -17.34 -16.01
N ASN A 315 17.03 -17.29 -16.07
CA ASN A 315 17.86 -16.93 -14.92
C ASN A 315 17.69 -15.46 -14.54
N SER A 316 17.55 -14.56 -15.50
CA SER A 316 17.23 -13.15 -15.22
C SER A 316 15.95 -13.02 -14.44
N VAL A 317 14.85 -13.59 -14.93
CA VAL A 317 13.55 -13.47 -14.26
C VAL A 317 13.54 -14.19 -12.92
N LEU A 318 14.03 -15.44 -12.86
CA LEU A 318 14.03 -16.23 -11.63
C LEU A 318 14.80 -15.56 -10.50
N TRP A 319 16.06 -15.21 -10.75
CA TRP A 319 16.90 -14.63 -9.70
C TRP A 319 16.53 -13.19 -9.39
N PHE A 320 16.09 -12.41 -10.39
CA PHE A 320 15.50 -11.10 -10.11
C PHE A 320 14.31 -11.22 -9.16
N CYS A 321 13.34 -12.10 -9.46
CA CYS A 321 12.15 -12.24 -8.62
C CYS A 321 12.50 -12.68 -7.20
N ILE A 322 13.42 -13.64 -7.05
CA ILE A 322 13.90 -14.09 -5.73
C ILE A 322 14.56 -12.94 -4.95
N LEU A 323 15.52 -12.25 -5.57
CA LEU A 323 16.26 -11.15 -4.92
C LEU A 323 15.35 -9.97 -4.59
N ASN A 324 14.47 -9.59 -5.52
CA ASN A 324 13.54 -8.48 -5.33
C ASN A 324 12.55 -8.78 -4.20
N ILE A 325 11.95 -9.98 -4.18
CA ILE A 325 11.10 -10.40 -3.06
C ILE A 325 11.89 -10.37 -1.77
N TYR A 326 13.10 -10.92 -1.74
CA TYR A 326 13.93 -10.99 -0.53
C TYR A 326 14.26 -9.59 0.03
N ILE A 327 14.67 -8.64 -0.82
CA ILE A 327 14.94 -7.25 -0.42
C ILE A 327 13.70 -6.59 0.16
N ILE A 328 12.52 -6.87 -0.42
CA ILE A 328 11.25 -6.29 0.00
C ILE A 328 10.76 -6.87 1.33
N ILE A 329 10.85 -8.18 1.54
CA ILE A 329 10.45 -8.80 2.81
C ILE A 329 11.45 -8.52 3.94
N ALA A 330 12.71 -8.21 3.61
CA ALA A 330 13.74 -7.89 4.59
C ALA A 330 13.70 -6.41 5.04
N TRP A 331 12.85 -5.56 4.48
CA TRP A 331 12.79 -4.16 4.90
C TRP A 331 12.18 -4.04 6.31
N ARG A 332 12.83 -3.28 7.19
CA ARG A 332 12.46 -3.20 8.62
C ARG A 332 11.05 -2.64 8.83
N ASP A 333 10.64 -1.67 8.02
CA ASP A 333 9.27 -1.13 8.02
C ASP A 333 8.36 -1.93 7.07
N TRP A 334 8.26 -3.24 7.32
CA TRP A 334 7.58 -4.18 6.42
C TRP A 334 6.09 -3.86 6.19
N HIS A 335 5.49 -2.98 6.99
CA HIS A 335 4.12 -2.51 6.80
C HIS A 335 3.96 -1.65 5.54
N TYR A 336 5.02 -1.06 4.99
CA TYR A 336 4.95 -0.18 3.81
C TYR A 336 3.92 0.96 3.92
N GLY A 337 3.70 1.46 5.14
CA GLY A 337 2.70 2.50 5.42
C GLY A 337 1.27 2.04 5.12
N GLY A 338 0.38 2.99 4.82
CA GLY A 338 -0.97 2.67 4.36
C GLY A 338 -0.98 2.28 2.88
N SER A 339 -1.40 1.05 2.57
CA SER A 339 -1.41 0.54 1.20
C SER A 339 -2.45 -0.55 0.96
N TYR A 340 -2.91 -0.67 -0.28
CA TYR A 340 -3.64 -1.85 -0.76
C TYR A 340 -2.65 -2.90 -1.27
N SER A 341 -2.67 -4.06 -0.63
CA SER A 341 -1.68 -5.12 -0.79
C SER A 341 -0.23 -4.61 -0.61
N THR A 342 0.76 -5.43 -0.95
CA THR A 342 2.17 -5.06 -0.90
C THR A 342 2.55 -4.17 -2.09
N ARG A 343 2.54 -2.85 -1.88
CA ARG A 343 2.84 -1.85 -2.90
C ARG A 343 4.23 -1.97 -3.52
N ALA A 344 5.21 -2.40 -2.72
CA ALA A 344 6.62 -2.41 -3.11
C ALA A 344 6.98 -3.40 -4.22
N LEU A 345 6.10 -4.36 -4.56
CA LEU A 345 6.32 -5.30 -5.66
C LEU A 345 5.78 -4.80 -6.99
N VAL A 346 4.84 -3.85 -6.99
CA VAL A 346 4.04 -3.46 -8.16
C VAL A 346 4.89 -3.00 -9.33
N GLN A 347 5.89 -2.15 -9.07
CA GLN A 347 6.73 -1.61 -10.13
C GLN A 347 7.49 -2.72 -10.89
N SER A 348 7.80 -3.84 -10.23
CA SER A 348 8.57 -4.95 -10.79
C SER A 348 7.75 -5.99 -11.57
N TYR A 349 6.42 -5.81 -11.64
CA TYR A 349 5.53 -6.72 -12.37
C TYR A 349 5.88 -6.98 -13.84
N PRO A 350 6.53 -6.07 -14.61
CA PRO A 350 7.00 -6.41 -15.95
C PRO A 350 7.94 -7.61 -15.99
N VAL A 351 8.75 -7.83 -14.96
CA VAL A 351 9.63 -9.01 -14.87
C VAL A 351 8.83 -10.27 -14.52
N PHE A 352 7.90 -10.16 -13.56
CA PHE A 352 6.98 -11.26 -13.23
C PHE A 352 6.03 -11.62 -14.37
N ALA A 353 5.73 -10.69 -15.28
CA ALA A 353 4.86 -10.92 -16.43
C ALA A 353 5.38 -12.04 -17.33
N PHE A 354 6.69 -12.25 -17.45
CA PHE A 354 7.25 -13.39 -18.18
C PHE A 354 6.91 -14.72 -17.54
N ALA A 355 6.94 -14.79 -16.21
CA ALA A 355 6.57 -15.98 -15.47
C ALA A 355 5.07 -16.25 -15.67
N LEU A 356 4.22 -15.23 -15.49
CA LEU A 356 2.80 -15.34 -15.76
C LEU A 356 2.51 -15.77 -17.21
N ALA A 357 3.18 -15.19 -18.20
CA ALA A 357 3.02 -15.57 -19.61
C ALA A 357 3.42 -17.02 -19.88
N ALA A 358 4.50 -17.51 -19.24
CA ALA A 358 4.88 -18.91 -19.30
C ALA A 358 3.84 -19.84 -18.67
N PHE A 359 3.23 -19.43 -17.55
CA PHE A 359 2.11 -20.15 -16.93
C PHE A 359 0.88 -20.20 -17.84
N VAL A 360 0.47 -19.04 -18.38
CA VAL A 360 -0.66 -18.92 -19.32
C VAL A 360 -0.43 -19.79 -20.56
N GLN A 361 0.77 -19.79 -21.11
CA GLN A 361 1.10 -20.65 -22.25
C GLN A 361 0.95 -22.14 -21.91
N HIS A 362 1.41 -22.55 -20.74
CA HIS A 362 1.30 -23.95 -20.30
C HIS A 362 -0.15 -24.36 -20.03
N ILE A 363 -0.91 -23.53 -19.31
CA ILE A 363 -2.28 -23.86 -18.92
C ILE A 363 -3.24 -23.84 -20.12
N ARG A 364 -2.97 -23.00 -21.14
CA ARG A 364 -3.79 -22.92 -22.36
C ARG A 364 -3.88 -24.26 -23.10
N THR A 365 -2.84 -25.09 -23.03
CA THR A 365 -2.81 -26.43 -23.63
C THR A 365 -3.30 -27.54 -22.69
N SER A 366 -3.60 -27.20 -21.44
CA SER A 366 -4.05 -28.15 -20.41
C SER A 366 -5.57 -28.30 -20.39
N SER A 367 -6.07 -29.40 -19.82
CA SER A 367 -7.50 -29.60 -19.54
C SER A 367 -8.06 -28.56 -18.55
N TRP A 368 -7.19 -28.00 -17.71
CA TRP A 368 -7.52 -27.02 -16.68
C TRP A 368 -7.70 -25.58 -17.19
N ARG A 369 -7.58 -25.33 -18.50
CA ARG A 369 -7.66 -23.98 -19.11
C ARG A 369 -8.95 -23.23 -18.78
N TRP A 370 -10.08 -23.93 -18.75
CA TRP A 370 -11.38 -23.31 -18.47
C TRP A 370 -11.49 -22.89 -17.00
N LEU A 371 -11.02 -23.74 -16.07
CA LEU A 371 -10.91 -23.35 -14.66
C LEU A 371 -10.01 -22.13 -14.50
N PHE A 372 -8.87 -22.08 -15.21
CA PHE A 372 -7.98 -20.93 -15.18
C PHE A 372 -8.65 -19.64 -15.68
N TYR A 373 -9.42 -19.69 -16.78
CA TYR A 373 -10.12 -18.50 -17.28
C TYR A 373 -11.25 -18.05 -16.34
N ILE A 374 -12.02 -18.99 -15.78
CA ILE A 374 -13.06 -18.70 -14.79
C ILE A 374 -12.43 -18.08 -13.54
N ALA A 375 -11.36 -18.69 -13.02
CA ALA A 375 -10.61 -18.15 -11.89
C ALA A 375 -10.04 -16.76 -12.23
N GLY A 376 -9.45 -16.57 -13.42
CA GLY A 376 -8.95 -15.26 -13.86
C GLY A 376 -10.04 -14.18 -13.86
N CYS A 377 -11.23 -14.48 -14.40
CA CYS A 377 -12.36 -13.55 -14.39
C CYS A 377 -12.81 -13.23 -12.96
N TYR A 378 -12.91 -14.25 -12.11
CA TYR A 378 -13.23 -14.08 -10.70
C TYR A 378 -12.20 -13.20 -9.96
N LEU A 379 -10.90 -13.44 -10.17
CA LEU A 379 -9.83 -12.67 -9.50
C LEU A 379 -9.79 -11.22 -9.98
N ILE A 380 -10.13 -10.94 -11.25
CA ILE A 380 -10.35 -9.57 -11.73
C ILE A 380 -11.53 -8.93 -10.97
N GLY A 381 -12.68 -9.61 -10.94
CA GLY A 381 -13.87 -9.13 -10.24
C GLY A 381 -13.61 -8.88 -8.76
N LEU A 382 -12.93 -9.82 -8.09
CA LEU A 382 -12.53 -9.73 -6.70
C LEU A 382 -11.61 -8.53 -6.45
N ASN A 383 -10.55 -8.34 -7.25
CA ASN A 383 -9.63 -7.21 -7.09
C ASN A 383 -10.37 -5.88 -7.28
N LEU A 384 -11.19 -5.73 -8.33
CA LEU A 384 -11.98 -4.52 -8.55
C LEU A 384 -12.98 -4.25 -7.42
N PHE A 385 -13.62 -5.28 -6.89
CA PHE A 385 -14.51 -5.16 -5.74
C PHE A 385 -13.75 -4.73 -4.48
N GLN A 386 -12.61 -5.35 -4.20
CA GLN A 386 -11.78 -5.01 -3.04
C GLN A 386 -11.16 -3.63 -3.13
N LEU A 387 -10.91 -3.11 -4.33
CA LEU A 387 -10.49 -1.71 -4.50
C LEU A 387 -11.59 -0.75 -4.09
N GLU A 388 -12.86 -1.06 -4.38
CA GLU A 388 -14.00 -0.29 -3.89
C GLU A 388 -14.14 -0.41 -2.35
N GLN A 389 -13.90 -1.59 -1.78
CA GLN A 389 -13.88 -1.77 -0.32
C GLN A 389 -12.75 -0.98 0.33
N TYR A 390 -11.54 -1.05 -0.22
CA TYR A 390 -10.40 -0.25 0.21
C TYR A 390 -10.70 1.24 0.08
N ALA A 391 -11.41 1.62 -0.99
CA ALA A 391 -11.84 2.98 -1.20
C ALA A 391 -12.83 3.49 -0.15
N LYS A 392 -13.71 2.61 0.31
CA LYS A 392 -14.61 2.88 1.43
C LYS A 392 -13.95 2.67 2.79
N THR A 393 -12.64 2.42 2.85
CA THR A 393 -11.88 2.03 4.05
C THR A 393 -12.30 0.71 4.71
N ILE A 394 -13.28 0.00 4.15
CA ILE A 394 -13.77 -1.29 4.65
C ILE A 394 -12.60 -2.27 4.75
N ILE A 395 -11.81 -2.39 3.68
CA ILE A 395 -10.47 -2.95 3.82
C ILE A 395 -9.60 -1.86 4.45
N HIS A 396 -9.29 -2.04 5.74
CA HIS A 396 -8.44 -1.13 6.48
C HIS A 396 -7.00 -1.18 5.94
N TYR A 397 -6.34 -0.03 5.91
CA TYR A 397 -5.02 0.14 5.29
C TYR A 397 -3.83 -0.40 6.12
N ARG A 398 -4.09 -0.77 7.38
CA ARG A 398 -3.06 -1.17 8.35
C ARG A 398 -3.49 -2.23 9.37
N ASP A 399 -4.78 -2.39 9.64
CA ASP A 399 -5.20 -3.16 10.83
C ASP A 399 -6.05 -4.38 10.44
N MET A 400 -5.93 -4.83 9.19
CA MET A 400 -6.63 -6.03 8.74
C MET A 400 -6.09 -7.26 9.45
N ASN A 401 -6.99 -8.15 9.81
CA ASN A 401 -6.68 -9.47 10.32
C ASN A 401 -7.56 -10.52 9.61
N ARG A 402 -7.34 -11.80 9.91
CA ARG A 402 -8.04 -12.91 9.26
C ARG A 402 -9.56 -12.88 9.49
N LEU A 403 -9.98 -12.60 10.72
CA LEU A 403 -11.39 -12.66 11.10
C LEU A 403 -12.15 -11.53 10.42
N TYR A 404 -11.63 -10.30 10.54
CA TYR A 404 -12.22 -9.15 9.89
C TYR A 404 -12.23 -9.29 8.35
N TYR A 405 -11.14 -9.74 7.73
CA TYR A 405 -11.10 -9.99 6.29
C TYR A 405 -12.18 -10.99 5.84
N GLY A 406 -12.41 -12.04 6.63
CA GLY A 406 -13.46 -13.02 6.37
C GLY A 406 -14.87 -12.42 6.48
N ALA A 407 -15.10 -11.61 7.52
CA ALA A 407 -16.40 -10.96 7.75
C ALA A 407 -16.77 -9.99 6.63
N VAL A 408 -15.81 -9.22 6.11
CA VAL A 408 -16.05 -8.27 5.03
C VAL A 408 -15.81 -8.84 3.63
N TYR A 409 -15.63 -10.15 3.47
CA TYR A 409 -15.29 -10.72 2.17
C TYR A 409 -16.44 -10.56 1.16
N LEU A 410 -16.20 -9.78 0.09
CA LEU A 410 -17.23 -9.40 -0.88
C LEU A 410 -18.44 -8.66 -0.28
N ASP A 411 -18.22 -7.92 0.81
CA ASP A 411 -19.24 -7.10 1.47
C ASP A 411 -18.89 -5.60 1.47
N THR A 412 -19.78 -4.77 0.96
CA THR A 412 -19.62 -3.30 0.97
C THR A 412 -20.43 -2.58 2.05
N ASP A 413 -21.21 -3.29 2.85
CA ASP A 413 -22.03 -2.71 3.91
C ASP A 413 -21.89 -3.49 5.23
N PRO A 414 -20.65 -3.56 5.76
CA PRO A 414 -20.36 -4.35 6.96
C PRO A 414 -21.04 -3.78 8.20
N THR A 415 -21.46 -4.67 9.09
CA THR A 415 -22.21 -4.31 10.31
C THR A 415 -21.27 -3.76 11.40
N PRO A 416 -21.81 -3.10 12.44
CA PRO A 416 -21.04 -2.73 13.62
C PRO A 416 -20.33 -3.91 14.30
N LEU A 417 -20.94 -5.10 14.27
CA LEU A 417 -20.34 -6.32 14.82
C LEU A 417 -19.15 -6.76 13.96
N ASP A 418 -19.27 -6.71 12.63
CA ASP A 418 -18.14 -6.99 11.73
C ASP A 418 -16.98 -6.03 12.00
N MET A 419 -17.25 -4.74 12.22
CA MET A 419 -16.19 -3.77 12.58
C MET A 419 -15.47 -4.13 13.87
N SER A 420 -16.16 -4.75 14.85
CA SER A 420 -15.54 -5.15 16.10
C SER A 420 -14.41 -6.16 15.89
N LEU A 421 -14.47 -6.97 14.81
CA LEU A 421 -13.45 -7.96 14.48
C LEU A 421 -12.10 -7.34 14.10
N LEU A 422 -12.00 -6.02 13.92
CA LEU A 422 -10.71 -5.33 13.79
C LEU A 422 -9.88 -5.44 15.07
N ASP A 423 -10.52 -5.44 16.24
CA ASP A 423 -9.87 -5.40 17.56
C ASP A 423 -10.26 -6.58 18.48
N ASN A 424 -11.26 -7.37 18.08
CA ASN A 424 -11.82 -8.48 18.83
C ASN A 424 -11.78 -9.78 18.01
N ASP A 425 -11.59 -10.92 18.66
CA ASP A 425 -11.59 -12.24 18.02
C ASP A 425 -12.80 -13.11 18.40
N GLU A 426 -13.73 -12.58 19.19
CA GLU A 426 -14.90 -13.29 19.69
C GLU A 426 -16.20 -12.77 19.07
N VAL A 427 -16.95 -13.64 18.38
CA VAL A 427 -18.27 -13.32 17.84
C VAL A 427 -19.18 -14.55 17.98
N LEU A 428 -20.38 -14.33 18.51
CA LEU A 428 -21.42 -15.34 18.51
C LEU A 428 -22.19 -15.25 17.19
N HIS A 429 -21.96 -16.21 16.28
CA HIS A 429 -22.57 -16.19 14.94
C HIS A 429 -24.04 -16.64 14.91
N ASN A 430 -24.49 -17.38 15.93
CA ASN A 430 -25.86 -17.87 16.00
C ASN A 430 -26.36 -17.81 17.45
N GLU A 431 -27.40 -17.02 17.66
CA GLU A 431 -28.05 -16.85 18.97
C GLU A 431 -29.18 -17.89 19.20
N SER A 432 -29.47 -18.74 18.21
CA SER A 432 -30.51 -19.76 18.33
C SER A 432 -30.14 -20.78 19.39
N GLY A 433 -30.96 -20.89 20.43
CA GLY A 433 -30.74 -21.77 21.57
C GLY A 433 -30.35 -21.03 22.85
N TYR A 434 -29.96 -19.76 22.76
CA TYR A 434 -29.58 -18.96 23.92
C TYR A 434 -30.78 -18.25 24.55
N ASN A 435 -30.86 -18.31 25.88
CA ASN A 435 -31.75 -17.46 26.67
C ASN A 435 -31.13 -16.07 26.86
N THR A 436 -31.95 -15.04 26.67
CA THR A 436 -31.53 -13.63 26.72
C THR A 436 -31.89 -13.02 28.07
N THR A 437 -30.89 -12.48 28.78
CA THR A 437 -31.06 -11.70 30.01
C THR A 437 -30.51 -10.29 29.84
N VAL A 438 -31.33 -9.26 30.03
CA VAL A 438 -30.88 -7.86 29.93
C VAL A 438 -30.19 -7.45 31.23
N LEU A 439 -28.89 -7.15 31.16
CA LEU A 439 -28.09 -6.69 32.31
C LEU A 439 -28.23 -5.18 32.54
N ALA A 440 -28.33 -4.41 31.46
CA ALA A 440 -28.57 -2.98 31.48
C ALA A 440 -29.19 -2.53 30.15
N GLN A 441 -30.11 -1.57 30.23
CA GLN A 441 -30.71 -0.90 29.08
C GLN A 441 -30.88 0.58 29.41
N ALA A 442 -30.44 1.45 28.51
CA ALA A 442 -30.58 2.90 28.63
C ALA A 442 -30.81 3.52 27.26
N ASP A 443 -32.01 4.06 27.03
CA ASP A 443 -32.37 4.70 25.76
C ASP A 443 -31.99 6.19 25.75
N GLU A 444 -31.90 6.82 26.92
CA GLU A 444 -31.62 8.25 27.05
C GLU A 444 -30.17 8.63 26.71
N GLU A 445 -30.01 9.84 26.18
CA GLU A 445 -28.70 10.41 25.88
C GLU A 445 -27.96 10.78 27.16
N THR A 446 -26.81 10.17 27.38
CA THR A 446 -25.95 10.40 28.54
C THR A 446 -24.60 10.95 28.10
N PRO A 447 -24.13 12.10 28.63
CA PRO A 447 -22.81 12.62 28.34
C PRO A 447 -21.72 11.84 29.09
N VAL A 448 -20.61 11.58 28.42
CA VAL A 448 -19.42 10.90 28.95
C VAL A 448 -18.22 11.81 28.74
N LYS A 449 -17.73 12.41 29.84
CA LYS A 449 -16.50 13.21 29.86
C LYS A 449 -15.50 12.55 30.79
N LEU A 450 -14.34 12.22 30.24
CA LEU A 450 -13.29 11.47 30.92
C LEU A 450 -11.97 12.21 30.82
N VAL A 451 -11.18 12.18 31.88
CA VAL A 451 -9.75 12.48 31.80
C VAL A 451 -8.95 11.21 31.48
N GLU A 452 -7.64 11.36 31.27
CA GLU A 452 -6.75 10.26 30.89
C GLU A 452 -6.84 9.08 31.88
N GLY A 453 -7.08 7.88 31.35
CA GLY A 453 -7.17 6.64 32.13
C GLY A 453 -8.53 6.37 32.81
N GLU A 454 -9.49 7.30 32.74
CA GLU A 454 -10.83 7.08 33.29
C GLU A 454 -11.70 6.18 32.40
N LYS A 455 -12.69 5.54 33.02
CA LYS A 455 -13.66 4.67 32.36
C LYS A 455 -15.05 5.29 32.45
N GLY A 456 -15.67 5.56 31.31
CA GLY A 456 -17.09 5.92 31.20
C GLY A 456 -17.94 4.66 31.32
N ILE A 457 -18.26 4.26 32.55
CA ILE A 457 -18.98 3.02 32.83
C ILE A 457 -20.42 3.13 32.32
N ILE A 458 -20.79 2.23 31.40
CA ILE A 458 -22.14 2.06 30.87
C ILE A 458 -22.91 1.07 31.75
N CYS A 459 -22.25 -0.05 32.10
CA CYS A 459 -22.83 -1.11 32.92
C CYS A 459 -21.75 -1.72 33.81
N LYS A 460 -22.09 -1.99 35.07
CA LYS A 460 -21.27 -2.79 35.98
C LYS A 460 -22.19 -3.71 36.80
N LYS A 461 -22.05 -5.03 36.60
CA LYS A 461 -22.90 -6.05 37.24
C LYS A 461 -22.08 -7.25 37.65
N THR A 462 -22.49 -7.90 38.73
CA THR A 462 -21.99 -9.24 39.08
C THR A 462 -22.76 -10.26 38.27
N LEU A 463 -22.04 -11.18 37.63
CA LEU A 463 -22.61 -12.32 36.94
C LEU A 463 -22.96 -13.41 37.96
N HIS A 464 -24.03 -14.13 37.68
CA HIS A 464 -24.43 -15.34 38.38
C HIS A 464 -24.88 -16.33 37.32
N THR A 465 -23.94 -17.05 36.73
CA THR A 465 -24.22 -18.06 35.70
C THR A 465 -23.90 -19.46 36.20
N ASP A 466 -24.66 -20.45 35.74
CA ASP A 466 -24.39 -21.84 36.09
C ASP A 466 -23.08 -22.31 35.42
N ASN A 467 -22.22 -22.95 36.19
CA ASN A 467 -21.00 -23.55 35.66
C ASN A 467 -21.38 -24.65 34.65
N ALA A 468 -20.85 -24.59 33.43
CA ALA A 468 -21.11 -25.46 32.27
C ALA A 468 -22.13 -24.99 31.21
N GLN A 469 -22.72 -23.79 31.31
CA GLN A 469 -23.48 -23.20 30.19
C GLN A 469 -22.58 -22.33 29.30
N ASP A 470 -22.68 -22.48 27.98
CA ASP A 470 -22.04 -21.55 27.05
C ASP A 470 -22.66 -20.17 27.24
N THR A 471 -21.84 -19.19 27.57
CA THR A 471 -22.29 -17.88 28.05
C THR A 471 -21.58 -16.77 27.29
N TRP A 472 -22.35 -15.80 26.81
CA TRP A 472 -21.86 -14.66 26.05
C TRP A 472 -22.41 -13.34 26.58
N ILE A 473 -21.61 -12.28 26.45
CA ILE A 473 -22.06 -10.91 26.67
C ILE A 473 -22.09 -10.19 25.33
N LYS A 474 -23.17 -9.47 25.10
CA LYS A 474 -23.40 -8.64 23.92
C LYS A 474 -23.65 -7.21 24.36
N ALA A 475 -22.82 -6.29 23.88
CA ALA A 475 -22.94 -4.86 24.14
C ALA A 475 -23.28 -4.12 22.85
N LYS A 476 -24.41 -3.41 22.84
CA LYS A 476 -24.82 -2.52 21.75
C LYS A 476 -24.95 -1.11 22.28
N CYS A 477 -24.51 -0.12 21.51
CA CYS A 477 -24.77 1.28 21.82
C CYS A 477 -24.62 2.18 20.59
N SER A 478 -25.17 3.39 20.66
CA SER A 478 -24.84 4.47 19.75
C SER A 478 -23.96 5.49 20.46
N VAL A 479 -22.84 5.88 19.86
CA VAL A 479 -21.89 6.85 20.43
C VAL A 479 -21.65 7.98 19.44
N LYS A 480 -21.68 9.22 19.94
CA LYS A 480 -21.24 10.42 19.23
C LYS A 480 -20.02 11.00 19.93
N VAL A 481 -18.86 10.86 19.33
CA VAL A 481 -17.60 11.36 19.92
C VAL A 481 -17.37 12.80 19.50
N LYS A 482 -17.21 13.69 20.48
CA LYS A 482 -16.86 15.10 20.31
C LYS A 482 -15.34 15.30 20.33
N ASP A 483 -14.65 14.59 21.22
CA ASP A 483 -13.18 14.56 21.32
C ASP A 483 -12.67 13.13 21.61
N GLY A 484 -11.53 12.77 21.02
CA GLY A 484 -10.91 11.45 21.19
C GLY A 484 -11.41 10.34 20.25
N PHE A 485 -12.07 10.67 19.12
CA PHE A 485 -12.66 9.69 18.19
C PHE A 485 -11.67 8.61 17.70
N TRP A 486 -10.45 8.99 17.34
CA TRP A 486 -9.45 8.10 16.75
C TRP A 486 -8.81 7.12 17.74
N GLU A 487 -8.95 7.38 19.04
CA GLU A 487 -8.29 6.64 20.13
C GLU A 487 -9.30 6.16 21.19
N GLY A 488 -10.59 6.27 20.88
CA GLY A 488 -11.67 5.84 21.75
C GLY A 488 -12.05 4.38 21.50
N TYR A 489 -12.46 3.69 22.55
CA TYR A 489 -12.86 2.28 22.50
C TYR A 489 -14.14 2.02 23.28
N LEU A 490 -14.95 1.08 22.77
CA LEU A 490 -15.97 0.36 23.54
C LEU A 490 -15.35 -0.92 24.08
N ASN A 491 -15.52 -1.19 25.38
CA ASN A 491 -14.89 -2.32 26.06
C ASN A 491 -15.92 -3.14 26.82
N ILE A 492 -15.74 -4.47 26.84
CA ILE A 492 -16.35 -5.39 27.80
C ILE A 492 -15.20 -5.98 28.63
N GLN A 493 -15.28 -5.88 29.95
CA GLN A 493 -14.28 -6.40 30.87
C GLN A 493 -14.92 -7.34 31.89
N LEU A 494 -14.38 -8.55 31.99
CA LEU A 494 -14.69 -9.52 33.04
C LEU A 494 -13.58 -9.49 34.09
N GLN A 495 -13.95 -9.46 35.37
CA GLN A 495 -13.00 -9.49 36.47
C GLN A 495 -13.47 -10.45 37.58
N LYS A 496 -12.58 -11.33 38.05
CA LYS A 496 -12.81 -12.16 39.25
C LYS A 496 -11.49 -12.30 40.00
N GLY A 497 -11.43 -11.75 41.22
CA GLY A 497 -10.17 -11.55 41.92
C GLY A 497 -9.21 -10.67 41.10
N ASP A 498 -7.98 -11.15 40.92
CA ASP A 498 -6.94 -10.47 40.14
C ASP A 498 -6.99 -10.81 38.64
N SER A 499 -7.81 -11.77 38.23
CA SER A 499 -7.93 -12.20 36.84
C SER A 499 -8.85 -11.25 36.08
N VAL A 500 -8.39 -10.78 34.91
CA VAL A 500 -9.14 -9.88 34.03
C VAL A 500 -9.11 -10.41 32.60
N LYS A 501 -10.28 -10.44 31.94
CA LYS A 501 -10.41 -10.65 30.49
C LYS A 501 -11.08 -9.42 29.90
N THR A 502 -10.62 -8.93 28.74
CA THR A 502 -11.19 -7.74 28.09
C THR A 502 -11.37 -8.00 26.59
N ALA A 503 -12.54 -7.64 26.07
CA ALA A 503 -12.83 -7.49 24.66
C ALA A 503 -13.01 -6.00 24.34
N ARG A 504 -12.61 -5.56 23.15
CA ARG A 504 -12.67 -4.14 22.76
C ARG A 504 -13.01 -3.95 21.29
N ALA A 505 -13.61 -2.81 20.97
CA ALA A 505 -13.84 -2.35 19.61
C ALA A 505 -13.51 -0.85 19.51
N ARG A 506 -12.66 -0.46 18.56
CA ARG A 506 -12.36 0.95 18.32
C ARG A 506 -13.60 1.71 17.85
N LEU A 507 -13.72 2.96 18.29
CA LEU A 507 -14.80 3.85 17.88
C LEU A 507 -14.56 4.39 16.47
N ALA A 508 -13.30 4.70 16.11
CA ALA A 508 -12.93 5.07 14.75
C ALA A 508 -12.68 3.83 13.88
N ASN A 509 -13.74 3.38 13.21
CA ASN A 509 -13.74 2.28 12.26
C ASN A 509 -14.26 2.73 10.86
N PRO A 510 -14.15 1.89 9.82
CA PRO A 510 -14.51 2.25 8.44
C PRO A 510 -15.92 2.82 8.20
N ILE A 511 -16.93 2.39 8.97
CA ILE A 511 -18.32 2.86 8.79
C ILE A 511 -18.64 4.07 9.68
N SER A 512 -17.80 4.34 10.70
CA SER A 512 -18.00 5.43 11.63
C SER A 512 -17.57 6.79 11.10
N ARG A 513 -18.25 7.85 11.55
CA ARG A 513 -17.97 9.24 11.17
C ARG A 513 -17.74 10.09 12.41
N ASN A 514 -16.64 10.84 12.39
CA ASN A 514 -16.28 11.76 13.46
C ASN A 514 -17.41 12.79 13.69
N GLN A 515 -17.69 13.12 14.96
CA GLN A 515 -18.74 14.07 15.39
C GLN A 515 -20.18 13.70 14.96
N GLN A 516 -20.42 12.46 14.51
CA GLN A 516 -21.76 11.95 14.20
C GLN A 516 -22.11 10.78 15.13
N TRP A 517 -23.40 10.44 15.20
CA TRP A 517 -23.85 9.23 15.89
C TRP A 517 -23.45 8.00 15.08
N ASN A 518 -22.76 7.07 15.72
CA ASN A 518 -22.36 5.80 15.13
C ASN A 518 -22.85 4.65 16.01
N SER A 519 -23.28 3.55 15.38
CA SER A 519 -23.67 2.34 16.09
C SER A 519 -22.47 1.44 16.30
N TYR A 520 -22.40 0.81 17.47
CA TYR A 520 -21.35 -0.12 17.87
C TYR A 520 -21.97 -1.38 18.45
N GLU A 521 -21.38 -2.52 18.14
CA GLU A 521 -21.73 -3.81 18.70
C GLU A 521 -20.46 -4.58 19.00
N LEU A 522 -20.40 -5.23 20.16
CA LEU A 522 -19.25 -6.00 20.62
C LEU A 522 -19.73 -7.22 21.40
N HIS A 523 -19.16 -8.39 21.09
CA HIS A 523 -19.46 -9.64 21.77
C HIS A 523 -18.23 -10.13 22.54
N MET A 524 -18.47 -10.91 23.60
CA MET A 524 -17.41 -11.51 24.40
C MET A 524 -17.90 -12.83 25.00
N HIS A 525 -17.14 -13.90 24.84
CA HIS A 525 -17.43 -15.17 25.51
C HIS A 525 -17.05 -15.08 27.00
N VAL A 526 -17.85 -15.69 27.87
CA VAL A 526 -17.64 -15.72 29.32
C VAL A 526 -17.13 -17.11 29.72
N PRO A 527 -15.81 -17.29 29.96
CA PRO A 527 -15.30 -18.57 30.45
C PRO A 527 -15.88 -18.92 31.82
N ASP A 528 -16.11 -20.21 32.10
CA ASP A 528 -16.66 -20.73 33.37
C ASP A 528 -16.02 -20.13 34.64
N TYR A 529 -14.72 -19.82 34.58
CA TYR A 529 -14.02 -19.19 35.69
C TYR A 529 -14.70 -17.88 36.13
N PHE A 530 -15.23 -17.10 35.19
CA PHE A 530 -15.86 -15.79 35.41
C PHE A 530 -17.37 -15.85 35.70
N SER A 531 -17.97 -17.03 35.90
CA SER A 531 -19.42 -17.17 36.14
C SER A 531 -19.98 -16.39 37.34
N ASP A 532 -19.13 -16.10 38.33
CA ASP A 532 -19.42 -15.23 39.49
C ASP A 532 -18.58 -13.94 39.49
N GLY A 533 -18.05 -13.57 38.32
CA GLY A 533 -17.22 -12.39 38.14
C GLY A 533 -18.04 -11.11 38.03
N THR A 534 -17.36 -9.97 37.95
CA THR A 534 -17.96 -8.69 37.59
C THR A 534 -17.76 -8.44 36.10
N VAL A 535 -18.86 -8.18 35.38
CA VAL A 535 -18.82 -7.58 34.04
C VAL A 535 -18.88 -6.06 34.15
N THR A 536 -17.99 -5.39 33.44
CA THR A 536 -18.00 -3.93 33.25
C THR A 536 -17.96 -3.60 31.77
N VAL A 537 -18.96 -2.88 31.27
CA VAL A 537 -18.98 -2.33 29.91
C VAL A 537 -18.75 -0.83 30.00
N PHE A 538 -17.78 -0.31 29.25
CA PHE A 538 -17.38 1.09 29.36
C PHE A 538 -16.76 1.65 28.07
N LEU A 539 -16.85 2.97 27.93
CA LEU A 539 -16.06 3.74 26.97
C LEU A 539 -14.78 4.22 27.64
N ASN A 540 -13.68 4.25 26.89
CA ASN A 540 -12.47 4.94 27.33
C ASN A 540 -11.67 5.50 26.15
N ARG A 541 -10.69 6.32 26.48
CA ARG A 541 -9.54 6.67 25.66
C ARG A 541 -8.30 6.42 26.49
N ASP A 542 -7.34 5.69 25.95
CA ASP A 542 -6.16 5.29 26.71
C ASP A 542 -5.22 6.47 27.00
N ILE A 543 -5.22 7.48 26.12
CA ILE A 543 -4.28 8.60 26.13
C ILE A 543 -5.09 9.90 26.02
N SER A 544 -4.97 10.83 26.97
CA SER A 544 -5.67 12.12 26.98
C SER A 544 -7.20 12.07 27.25
N THR A 545 -7.87 13.22 27.13
CA THR A 545 -9.30 13.41 27.44
C THR A 545 -10.22 12.74 26.43
N PHE A 546 -11.43 12.38 26.85
CA PHE A 546 -12.46 11.84 25.98
C PHE A 546 -13.79 12.54 26.26
N ASP A 547 -14.47 12.99 25.21
CA ASP A 547 -15.79 13.62 25.30
C ASP A 547 -16.71 12.98 24.26
N ALA A 548 -17.77 12.34 24.73
CA ALA A 548 -18.75 11.69 23.88
C ALA A 548 -20.15 11.75 24.50
N ASP A 549 -21.17 11.54 23.68
CA ASP A 549 -22.53 11.23 24.12
C ASP A 549 -22.84 9.78 23.76
N ILE A 550 -23.55 9.06 24.64
CA ILE A 550 -24.01 7.69 24.42
C ILE A 550 -25.54 7.64 24.51
N ARG A 551 -26.18 6.78 23.70
CA ARG A 551 -27.60 6.46 23.78
C ARG A 551 -27.87 5.03 23.29
N ASN A 552 -29.11 4.55 23.45
CA ASN A 552 -29.54 3.22 23.00
C ASN A 552 -28.57 2.11 23.45
N ALA A 553 -28.09 2.19 24.69
CA ALA A 553 -27.17 1.22 25.25
C ALA A 553 -27.96 0.00 25.72
N GLU A 554 -27.59 -1.18 25.22
CA GLU A 554 -28.22 -2.46 25.53
C GLU A 554 -27.13 -3.49 25.80
N ILE A 555 -27.07 -3.98 27.04
CA ILE A 555 -26.10 -4.98 27.50
C ILE A 555 -26.86 -6.26 27.85
N ILE A 556 -26.58 -7.32 27.11
CA ILE A 556 -27.28 -8.59 27.17
C ILE A 556 -26.31 -9.70 27.60
N LEU A 557 -26.78 -10.57 28.47
CA LEU A 557 -26.20 -11.87 28.77
C LEU A 557 -26.99 -12.94 28.01
N LEU A 558 -26.28 -13.80 27.29
CA LEU A 558 -26.82 -14.94 26.56
C LEU A 558 -26.30 -16.21 27.22
N THR A 559 -27.19 -17.14 27.58
CA THR A 559 -26.83 -18.44 28.19
C THR A 559 -27.54 -19.57 27.46
N GLU A 560 -26.80 -20.57 26.95
CA GLU A 560 -27.34 -21.75 26.26
C GLU A 560 -28.08 -22.73 27.18
#